data_AF-A0A6A3H384-F1
#
_entry.id   AF-A0A6A3H384-F1
#
_cell.length_a   1.000
_cell.length_b   1.000
_cell.length_c   1.000
_cell.angle_alpha   90.00
_cell.angle_beta   90.00
_cell.angle_gamma   90.00
#
_symmetry.space_group_name_H-M   'P 1'
#
loop_
_entity.id
_entity.type
_entity.pdbx_description
1 polymer ?
#
loop_
_entity_poly.entity_id
_entity_poly.type
_entity_poly.pdbx_seq_one_letter_code
_entity_poly.pdbx_strand_id
1 'polypeptide(L)'
;MYEQTVLGKRKCVHSEVTSTQDKQLLNDLDIRVEFVRTVPFAAGEGSSVDPYEWKRVIIENGEEVVLTEEQQRKRYRQYVERNIGAVLKEKQLCVTGVERGSNILTVKVPSREIELAGRTDLLILSDLVEMRPTEVQYLPGVKMLIEVKRDVKPRNDLQALSELIALDLLVDDPVMALLTDLKGEWLFFWVAEKVNNSARIHKAAINKPGEAFEVIRALLVQPPTDDTDATGIELPCFQSPVKRLKLRKALPPIGEGGESSGIRESIERYYDIASCLGPDLDMARAVARQVTRSIPTLSYFS
;
A
#
# COMPACT_ATOMS: atom_id res chain seq x y z
N MET A 1 -43.80 4.97 6.36
CA MET A 1 -42.67 4.39 5.59
C MET A 1 -41.47 5.27 5.88
N TYR A 2 -40.58 4.80 6.74
CA TYR A 2 -39.27 5.44 6.94
C TYR A 2 -38.31 4.74 5.98
N GLU A 3 -37.74 5.49 5.04
CA GLU A 3 -36.67 5.03 4.18
C GLU A 3 -35.47 4.64 5.05
N GLN A 4 -35.11 3.35 4.99
CA GLN A 4 -33.79 2.88 5.42
C GLN A 4 -32.75 3.54 4.52
N THR A 5 -32.07 4.56 5.03
CA THR A 5 -30.81 5.04 4.47
C THR A 5 -29.77 3.93 4.65
N VAL A 6 -29.51 3.21 3.56
CA VAL A 6 -28.35 2.33 3.42
C VAL A 6 -27.11 3.18 3.73
N LEU A 7 -26.40 2.87 4.82
CA LEU A 7 -25.08 3.45 5.11
C LEU A 7 -24.17 3.19 3.90
N GLY A 8 -23.89 4.23 3.12
CA GLY A 8 -23.07 4.14 1.92
C GLY A 8 -21.60 3.83 2.25
N LYS A 9 -20.97 3.01 1.41
CA LYS A 9 -19.54 2.66 1.46
C LYS A 9 -18.65 3.90 1.51
N ARG A 10 -17.64 3.90 2.39
CA ARG A 10 -16.64 4.97 2.44
C ARG A 10 -15.64 4.77 1.30
N LYS A 11 -15.65 5.69 0.34
CA LYS A 11 -14.67 5.71 -0.76
C LYS A 11 -13.45 6.55 -0.34
N CYS A 12 -12.28 5.93 -0.37
CA CYS A 12 -11.00 6.58 -0.11
C CYS A 12 -10.22 6.66 -1.44
N VAL A 13 -10.01 7.88 -1.93
CA VAL A 13 -9.25 8.14 -3.16
C VAL A 13 -7.80 8.41 -2.81
N HIS A 14 -6.86 7.59 -3.28
CA HIS A 14 -5.44 7.60 -2.89
C HIS A 14 -4.81 9.00 -2.90
N SER A 15 -5.11 9.82 -3.92
CA SER A 15 -4.56 11.17 -4.08
C SER A 15 -5.21 12.25 -3.22
N GLU A 16 -6.36 11.97 -2.61
CA GLU A 16 -7.19 12.93 -1.87
C GLU A 16 -7.24 12.64 -0.37
N VAL A 17 -6.64 11.54 0.08
CA VAL A 17 -6.71 11.16 1.49
C VAL A 17 -5.90 12.15 2.33
N THR A 18 -6.54 12.61 3.41
CA THR A 18 -5.92 13.47 4.41
C THR A 18 -5.27 12.64 5.51
N SER A 19 -4.29 13.21 6.22
CA SER A 19 -3.57 12.51 7.31
C SER A 19 -4.48 11.93 8.39
N THR A 20 -5.67 12.48 8.60
CA THR A 20 -6.68 11.96 9.53
C THR A 20 -7.41 10.74 8.95
N GLN A 21 -7.86 10.81 7.69
CA GLN A 21 -8.53 9.71 7.00
C GLN A 21 -7.60 8.51 6.78
N ASP A 22 -6.32 8.77 6.55
CA ASP A 22 -5.30 7.73 6.39
C ASP A 22 -4.99 6.98 7.70
N LYS A 23 -4.85 7.71 8.80
CA LYS A 23 -4.71 7.09 10.13
C LYS A 23 -5.93 6.26 10.46
N GLN A 24 -7.11 6.75 10.07
CA GLN A 24 -8.35 6.00 10.21
C GLN A 24 -8.33 4.74 9.33
N LEU A 25 -7.87 4.81 8.08
CA LEU A 25 -7.74 3.65 7.21
C LEU A 25 -6.81 2.58 7.83
N LEU A 26 -5.62 2.96 8.29
CA LEU A 26 -4.69 2.02 8.93
C LEU A 26 -5.27 1.42 10.22
N ASN A 27 -5.93 2.23 11.04
CA ASN A 27 -6.58 1.77 12.27
C ASN A 27 -7.75 0.84 11.99
N ASP A 28 -8.61 1.19 11.01
CA ASP A 28 -9.71 0.35 10.57
C ASP A 28 -9.10 -1.00 10.18
N LEU A 29 -8.07 -1.01 9.33
CA LEU A 29 -7.39 -2.21 8.82
C LEU A 29 -6.57 -2.99 9.86
N ASP A 30 -6.41 -2.47 11.08
CA ASP A 30 -5.46 -2.95 12.10
C ASP A 30 -4.05 -3.17 11.52
N ILE A 31 -3.59 -2.18 10.75
CA ILE A 31 -2.26 -2.15 10.14
C ILE A 31 -1.35 -1.24 10.96
N ARG A 32 -0.16 -1.75 11.30
CA ARG A 32 0.93 -0.98 11.88
C ARG A 32 2.03 -0.78 10.85
N VAL A 33 2.61 0.42 10.83
CA VAL A 33 3.73 0.75 9.95
C VAL A 33 5.00 0.88 10.78
N GLU A 34 6.05 0.16 10.40
CA GLU A 34 7.34 0.18 11.07
C GLU A 34 8.45 0.61 10.11
N PHE A 35 9.28 1.56 10.55
CA PHE A 35 10.47 1.96 9.80
C PHE A 35 11.63 1.05 10.16
N VAL A 36 12.16 0.32 9.19
CA VAL A 36 13.29 -0.60 9.38
C VAL A 36 14.58 0.02 8.90
N ARG A 37 15.69 -0.37 9.55
CA ARG A 37 17.02 0.15 9.22
C ARG A 37 17.54 -0.47 7.93
N THR A 38 18.14 0.38 7.10
CA THR A 38 18.97 -0.05 5.98
C THR A 38 20.43 -0.12 6.42
N VAL A 39 21.20 -0.95 5.73
CA VAL A 39 22.66 -1.05 5.87
C VAL A 39 23.32 -0.48 4.62
N PRO A 40 24.53 0.08 4.71
CA PRO A 40 25.26 0.52 3.52
C PRO A 40 25.45 -0.64 2.56
N PHE A 41 25.26 -0.39 1.27
CA PHE A 41 25.66 -1.34 0.25
C PHE A 41 27.19 -1.49 0.25
N ALA A 42 27.70 -2.69 0.03
CA ALA A 42 29.14 -2.94 0.01
C ALA A 42 29.81 -1.99 -1.00
N ALA A 43 30.73 -1.16 -0.50
CA ALA A 43 31.37 -0.11 -1.29
C ALA A 43 32.15 -0.74 -2.45
N GLY A 44 31.72 -0.48 -3.69
CA GLY A 44 32.37 -0.94 -4.92
C GLY A 44 31.51 -1.80 -5.84
N GLU A 45 30.38 -2.32 -5.38
CA GLU A 45 29.50 -3.19 -6.19
C GLU A 45 28.30 -2.46 -6.81
N GLY A 46 28.02 -1.22 -6.37
CA GLY A 46 26.85 -0.46 -6.83
C GLY A 46 27.12 0.22 -8.16
N SER A 47 26.19 0.07 -9.11
CA SER A 47 26.21 0.90 -10.33
C SER A 47 26.16 2.39 -9.96
N SER A 48 27.11 3.16 -10.49
CA SER A 48 27.07 4.63 -10.39
C SER A 48 25.90 5.12 -11.24
N VAL A 49 24.82 5.53 -10.57
CA VAL A 49 23.62 6.08 -11.21
C VAL A 49 23.47 7.52 -10.77
N ASP A 50 23.47 8.42 -11.76
CA ASP A 50 23.26 9.85 -11.53
C ASP A 50 21.82 10.11 -11.08
N PRO A 51 21.61 11.02 -10.11
CA PRO A 51 20.26 11.41 -9.70
C PRO A 51 19.44 11.98 -10.85
N TYR A 52 18.12 11.75 -10.83
CA TYR A 52 17.24 12.28 -11.87
C TYR A 52 17.17 13.82 -11.83
N GLU A 53 17.39 14.44 -12.99
CA GLU A 53 17.31 15.89 -13.14
C GLU A 53 15.92 16.32 -13.64
N TRP A 54 15.16 16.92 -12.73
CA TRP A 54 13.85 17.51 -13.02
C TRP A 54 13.97 18.70 -13.98
N LYS A 55 13.40 18.55 -15.19
CA LYS A 55 13.48 19.58 -16.23
C LYS A 55 12.74 20.86 -15.83
N ARG A 56 13.39 21.98 -16.15
CA ARG A 56 12.89 23.33 -15.98
C ARG A 56 12.67 23.98 -17.34
N VAL A 57 11.69 24.87 -17.44
CA VAL A 57 11.38 25.65 -18.64
C VAL A 57 11.25 27.11 -18.27
N ILE A 58 11.75 27.99 -19.13
CA ILE A 58 11.54 29.43 -19.00
C ILE A 58 10.25 29.76 -19.75
N ILE A 59 9.27 30.30 -19.05
CA ILE A 59 8.00 30.75 -19.64
C ILE A 59 8.13 32.21 -20.14
N GLU A 60 7.12 32.70 -20.85
CA GLU A 60 7.18 33.97 -21.60
C GLU A 60 7.54 35.22 -20.76
N ASN A 61 7.26 35.19 -19.45
CA ASN A 61 7.60 36.27 -18.51
C ASN A 61 9.05 36.18 -17.97
N GLY A 62 9.86 35.23 -18.44
CA GLY A 62 11.23 34.99 -17.97
C GLY A 62 11.35 34.16 -16.69
N GLU A 63 10.24 33.69 -16.12
CA GLU A 63 10.22 32.85 -14.93
C GLU A 63 10.60 31.40 -15.25
N GLU A 64 11.43 30.81 -14.40
CA GLU A 64 11.79 29.40 -14.51
C GLU A 64 10.76 28.53 -13.77
N VAL A 65 10.00 27.74 -14.53
CA VAL A 65 9.00 26.81 -13.99
C VAL A 65 9.52 25.37 -14.15
N VAL A 66 9.52 24.61 -13.05
CA VAL A 66 9.82 23.18 -13.08
C VAL A 66 8.59 22.44 -13.61
N LEU A 67 8.76 21.61 -14.63
CA LEU A 67 7.66 20.81 -15.19
C LEU A 67 7.12 19.84 -14.14
N THR A 68 5.80 19.59 -14.15
CA THR A 68 5.13 18.69 -13.21
C THR A 68 5.56 17.23 -13.40
N GLU A 69 5.28 16.38 -12.41
CA GLU A 69 5.53 14.94 -12.48
C GLU A 69 4.91 14.34 -13.76
N GLU A 70 3.65 14.66 -14.00
CA GLU A 70 2.91 14.19 -15.17
C GLU A 70 3.53 14.63 -16.50
N GLN A 71 3.96 15.88 -16.62
CA GLN A 71 4.63 16.38 -17.82
C GLN A 71 5.96 15.68 -18.10
N GLN A 72 6.59 15.11 -17.06
CA GLN A 72 7.87 14.42 -17.15
C GLN A 72 7.75 12.88 -17.08
N ARG A 73 6.54 12.32 -17.01
CA ARG A 73 6.31 10.87 -16.86
C ARG A 73 7.09 10.01 -17.83
N LYS A 74 7.06 10.38 -19.11
CA LYS A 74 7.83 9.68 -20.15
C LYS A 74 9.34 9.70 -19.87
N ARG A 75 9.88 10.82 -19.39
CA ARG A 75 11.32 10.98 -19.11
C ARG A 75 11.75 10.18 -17.90
N TYR A 76 11.00 10.26 -16.80
CA TYR A 76 11.37 9.50 -15.62
C TYR A 76 11.13 7.99 -15.80
N ARG A 77 10.13 7.59 -16.59
CA ARG A 77 9.94 6.18 -16.99
C ARG A 77 11.19 5.68 -17.71
N GLN A 78 11.68 6.42 -18.71
CA GLN A 78 12.90 6.08 -19.44
C GLN A 78 14.14 6.02 -18.53
N TYR A 79 14.21 6.91 -17.53
CA TYR A 79 15.27 6.86 -16.52
C TYR A 79 15.21 5.56 -15.72
N VAL A 80 14.03 5.12 -15.26
CA VAL A 80 13.87 3.82 -14.58
C VAL A 80 14.26 2.68 -15.53
N GLU A 81 13.67 2.62 -16.74
CA GLU A 81 13.94 1.56 -17.73
C GLU A 81 15.42 1.45 -18.08
N ARG A 82 16.13 2.57 -18.25
CA ARG A 82 17.57 2.58 -18.55
C ARG A 82 18.38 1.90 -17.45
N ASN A 83 17.99 2.07 -16.19
CA ASN A 83 18.76 1.57 -15.05
C ASN A 83 18.45 0.10 -14.72
N ILE A 84 17.28 -0.44 -15.08
CA ILE A 84 16.90 -1.84 -14.79
C ILE A 84 16.58 -2.68 -16.04
N GLY A 85 16.81 -2.14 -17.25
CA GLY A 85 16.35 -2.72 -18.51
C GLY A 85 16.85 -4.13 -18.83
N ALA A 86 18.07 -4.48 -18.39
CA ALA A 86 18.60 -5.82 -18.57
C ALA A 86 17.75 -6.87 -17.82
N VAL A 87 17.40 -6.59 -16.57
CA VAL A 87 16.58 -7.47 -15.73
C VAL A 87 15.14 -7.52 -16.22
N LEU A 88 14.59 -6.38 -16.65
CA LEU A 88 13.25 -6.32 -17.26
C LEU A 88 13.14 -7.28 -18.46
N LYS A 89 14.10 -7.21 -19.38
CA LYS A 89 14.13 -8.08 -20.56
C LYS A 89 14.29 -9.56 -20.21
N GLU A 90 15.18 -9.88 -19.27
CA GLU A 90 15.39 -11.27 -18.81
C GLU A 90 14.11 -11.86 -18.20
N LYS A 91 13.37 -11.05 -17.43
CA LYS A 91 12.18 -11.49 -16.67
C LYS A 91 10.86 -11.27 -17.40
N GLN A 92 10.88 -10.81 -18.66
CA GLN A 92 9.68 -10.50 -19.45
C GLN A 92 8.77 -9.49 -18.72
N LEU A 93 9.39 -8.44 -18.18
CA LEU A 93 8.75 -7.35 -17.47
C LEU A 93 8.96 -6.04 -18.23
N CYS A 94 8.08 -5.07 -18.01
CA CYS A 94 8.20 -3.71 -18.49
C CYS A 94 7.87 -2.69 -17.38
N VAL A 95 8.22 -1.43 -17.62
CA VAL A 95 7.78 -0.30 -16.79
C VAL A 95 6.65 0.41 -17.51
N THR A 96 5.45 0.43 -16.94
CA THR A 96 4.28 1.06 -17.56
C THR A 96 3.85 2.27 -16.76
N GLY A 97 3.68 3.41 -17.44
CA GLY A 97 3.11 4.61 -16.83
C GLY A 97 1.58 4.56 -16.89
N VAL A 98 0.92 4.93 -15.80
CA VAL A 98 -0.55 4.91 -15.73
C VAL A 98 -1.10 6.29 -16.05
N GLU A 99 -1.96 6.37 -17.08
CA GLU A 99 -2.52 7.63 -17.54
C GLU A 99 -3.64 8.18 -16.66
N ARG A 100 -3.92 9.49 -16.82
CA ARG A 100 -5.07 10.12 -16.18
C ARG A 100 -6.37 9.46 -16.61
N GLY A 101 -7.27 9.25 -15.63
CA GLY A 101 -8.59 8.66 -15.83
C GLY A 101 -8.68 7.15 -15.59
N SER A 102 -7.54 6.45 -15.53
CA SER A 102 -7.50 5.01 -15.27
C SER A 102 -7.33 4.72 -13.79
N ASN A 103 -8.41 4.41 -13.06
CA ASN A 103 -8.34 4.02 -11.65
C ASN A 103 -8.08 2.51 -11.50
N ILE A 104 -6.91 2.06 -11.95
CA ILE A 104 -6.53 0.64 -11.97
C ILE A 104 -6.30 0.05 -10.57
N LEU A 105 -6.13 0.89 -9.54
CA LEU A 105 -5.99 0.48 -8.14
C LEU A 105 -7.31 0.63 -7.38
N THR A 106 -8.42 0.29 -8.03
CA THR A 106 -9.75 0.30 -7.40
C THR A 106 -10.05 -1.07 -6.81
N VAL A 107 -10.21 -1.16 -5.49
CA VAL A 107 -10.49 -2.42 -4.80
C VAL A 107 -11.41 -2.20 -3.60
N LYS A 108 -12.33 -3.13 -3.41
CA LYS A 108 -13.14 -3.21 -2.19
C LYS A 108 -12.35 -4.00 -1.16
N VAL A 109 -12.15 -3.43 0.01
CA VAL A 109 -11.45 -4.15 1.06
C VAL A 109 -12.38 -5.25 1.59
N PRO A 110 -11.93 -6.52 1.65
CA PRO A 110 -12.75 -7.62 2.14
C PRO A 110 -13.38 -7.33 3.51
N SER A 111 -14.67 -7.59 3.62
CA SER A 111 -15.48 -7.50 4.85
C SER A 111 -15.46 -6.14 5.55
N ARG A 112 -15.21 -5.07 4.79
CA ARG A 112 -15.17 -3.70 5.28
C ARG A 112 -15.93 -2.81 4.31
N GLU A 113 -16.60 -1.80 4.85
CA GLU A 113 -17.30 -0.78 4.05
C GLU A 113 -16.31 0.29 3.52
N ILE A 114 -15.18 -0.16 2.97
CA ILE A 114 -14.09 0.66 2.44
C ILE A 114 -13.82 0.26 0.99
N GLU A 115 -13.87 1.26 0.11
CA GLU A 115 -13.38 1.14 -1.26
C GLU A 115 -12.16 2.04 -1.41
N LEU A 116 -11.03 1.44 -1.78
CA LEU A 116 -9.85 2.15 -2.19
C LEU A 116 -9.94 2.40 -3.69
N ALA A 117 -9.63 3.61 -4.13
CA ALA A 117 -9.67 3.95 -5.55
C ALA A 117 -8.53 4.90 -5.94
N GLY A 118 -7.97 4.68 -7.12
CA GLY A 118 -6.98 5.57 -7.70
C GLY A 118 -6.02 4.83 -8.61
N ARG A 119 -4.81 5.38 -8.70
CA ARG A 119 -3.72 4.89 -9.54
C ARG A 119 -2.39 5.22 -8.88
N THR A 120 -1.32 4.77 -9.52
CA THR A 120 0.06 5.13 -9.22
C THR A 120 0.68 5.78 -10.47
N ASP A 121 1.90 6.29 -10.38
CA ASP A 121 2.61 6.83 -11.55
C ASP A 121 3.16 5.75 -12.49
N LEU A 122 3.87 4.75 -11.95
CA LEU A 122 4.42 3.63 -12.72
C LEU A 122 4.12 2.28 -12.06
N LEU A 123 4.10 1.24 -12.90
CA LEU A 123 4.07 -0.15 -12.50
C LEU A 123 5.22 -0.91 -13.15
N ILE A 124 5.79 -1.89 -12.43
CA ILE A 124 6.62 -2.93 -13.02
C ILE A 124 5.79 -4.22 -13.07
N LEU A 125 5.49 -4.69 -14.27
CA LEU A 125 4.62 -5.82 -14.54
C LEU A 125 5.02 -6.55 -15.83
N SER A 126 4.30 -7.61 -16.18
CA SER A 126 4.57 -8.40 -17.39
C SER A 126 4.54 -7.54 -18.66
N ASP A 127 5.52 -7.78 -19.55
CA ASP A 127 5.64 -7.12 -20.86
C ASP A 127 4.50 -7.43 -21.84
N LEU A 128 3.59 -8.35 -21.49
CA LEU A 128 2.33 -8.60 -22.21
C LEU A 128 1.52 -7.31 -22.43
N VAL A 129 1.63 -6.34 -21.52
CA VAL A 129 0.93 -5.05 -21.65
C VAL A 129 1.53 -4.15 -22.75
N GLU A 130 2.76 -4.40 -23.20
CA GLU A 130 3.31 -3.72 -24.37
C GLU A 130 2.65 -4.21 -25.66
N MET A 131 2.31 -5.50 -25.73
CA MET A 131 1.56 -6.07 -26.84
C MET A 131 0.09 -5.65 -26.82
N ARG A 132 -0.51 -5.58 -25.63
CA ARG A 132 -1.91 -5.18 -25.45
C ARG A 132 -2.07 -4.24 -24.25
N PRO A 133 -1.99 -2.91 -24.45
CA PRO A 133 -2.03 -1.92 -23.37
C PRO A 133 -3.25 -2.00 -22.45
N THR A 134 -4.39 -2.49 -22.94
CA THR A 134 -5.60 -2.66 -22.15
C THR A 134 -5.47 -3.72 -21.05
N GLU A 135 -4.52 -4.65 -21.16
CA GLU A 135 -4.28 -5.70 -20.16
C GLU A 135 -3.74 -5.14 -18.83
N VAL A 136 -3.27 -3.88 -18.81
CA VAL A 136 -2.82 -3.22 -17.58
C VAL A 136 -3.87 -3.23 -16.47
N GLN A 137 -5.16 -3.24 -16.82
CA GLN A 137 -6.26 -3.28 -15.85
C GLN A 137 -6.31 -4.59 -15.04
N TYR A 138 -5.67 -5.65 -15.52
CA TYR A 138 -5.58 -6.94 -14.85
C TYR A 138 -4.23 -7.15 -14.13
N LEU A 139 -3.34 -6.16 -14.19
CA LEU A 139 -2.05 -6.14 -13.47
C LEU A 139 -1.21 -7.44 -13.65
N PRO A 140 -1.07 -7.98 -14.88
CA PRO A 140 -0.46 -9.29 -15.09
C PRO A 140 0.98 -9.34 -14.57
N GLY A 141 1.25 -10.25 -13.65
CA GLY A 141 2.59 -10.48 -13.10
C GLY A 141 3.24 -9.26 -12.43
N VAL A 142 2.44 -8.30 -11.95
CA VAL A 142 2.94 -7.08 -11.30
C VAL A 142 3.85 -7.43 -10.12
N LYS A 143 4.98 -6.73 -10.03
CA LYS A 143 5.97 -6.91 -8.96
C LYS A 143 6.01 -5.72 -8.00
N MET A 144 5.86 -4.51 -8.53
CA MET A 144 5.83 -3.31 -7.71
C MET A 144 5.16 -2.13 -8.40
N LEU A 145 4.70 -1.17 -7.58
CA LEU A 145 4.32 0.17 -7.99
C LEU A 145 5.39 1.19 -7.62
N ILE A 146 5.45 2.29 -8.38
CA ILE A 146 6.35 3.41 -8.13
C ILE A 146 5.54 4.70 -8.21
N GLU A 147 5.43 5.37 -7.07
CA GLU A 147 4.87 6.70 -6.96
C GLU A 147 5.99 7.74 -6.98
N VAL A 148 5.94 8.64 -7.96
CA VAL A 148 7.01 9.61 -8.21
C VAL A 148 6.55 10.99 -7.76
N LYS A 149 7.33 11.66 -6.91
CA LYS A 149 7.06 13.03 -6.48
C LYS A 149 8.26 13.89 -6.80
N ARG A 150 8.05 15.12 -7.29
CA ARG A 150 9.18 16.05 -7.46
C ARG A 150 9.89 16.34 -6.14
N ASP A 151 9.12 16.37 -5.06
CA ASP A 151 9.57 16.59 -3.70
C ASP A 151 8.73 15.70 -2.78
N VAL A 152 9.38 14.75 -2.10
CA VAL A 152 8.68 13.79 -1.22
C VAL A 152 8.32 14.50 0.09
N LYS A 153 7.02 14.57 0.37
CA LYS A 153 6.47 15.18 1.58
C LYS A 153 5.85 14.11 2.48
N PRO A 154 5.67 14.37 3.79
CA PRO A 154 5.05 13.42 4.71
C PRO A 154 3.68 12.89 4.25
N ARG A 155 2.87 13.72 3.60
CA ARG A 155 1.57 13.29 3.03
C ARG A 155 1.69 12.22 1.93
N ASN A 156 2.84 12.13 1.27
CA ASN A 156 3.05 11.18 0.17
C ASN A 156 3.29 9.75 0.69
N ASP A 157 3.78 9.61 1.92
CA ASP A 157 3.94 8.32 2.60
C ASP A 157 2.62 7.55 2.66
N LEU A 158 1.54 8.26 2.98
CA LEU A 158 0.20 7.69 3.15
C LEU A 158 -0.44 7.33 1.81
N GLN A 159 -0.25 8.18 0.79
CA GLN A 159 -0.62 7.84 -0.58
C GLN A 159 0.06 6.52 -1.02
N ALA A 160 1.37 6.40 -0.85
CA ALA A 160 2.10 5.17 -1.23
C ALA A 160 1.64 3.94 -0.44
N LEU A 161 1.31 4.09 0.86
CA LEU A 161 0.75 3.02 1.69
C LEU A 161 -0.64 2.57 1.20
N SER A 162 -1.53 3.51 0.88
CA SER A 162 -2.87 3.17 0.37
C SER A 162 -2.81 2.52 -1.01
N GLU A 163 -1.90 2.96 -1.88
CA GLU A 163 -1.62 2.33 -3.17
C GLU A 163 -1.06 0.90 -3.01
N LEU A 164 -0.13 0.68 -2.05
CA LEU A 164 0.39 -0.66 -1.73
C LEU A 164 -0.72 -1.59 -1.25
N ILE A 165 -1.56 -1.13 -0.33
CA ILE A 165 -2.68 -1.91 0.21
C ILE A 165 -3.63 -2.29 -0.94
N ALA A 166 -3.98 -1.33 -1.80
CA ALA A 166 -4.86 -1.58 -2.93
C ALA A 166 -4.26 -2.62 -3.90
N LEU A 167 -2.99 -2.44 -4.28
CA LEU A 167 -2.30 -3.37 -5.18
C LEU A 167 -2.21 -4.77 -4.58
N ASP A 168 -1.80 -4.90 -3.32
CA ASP A 168 -1.64 -6.21 -2.68
C ASP A 168 -2.97 -6.97 -2.55
N LEU A 169 -4.10 -6.26 -2.36
CA LEU A 169 -5.42 -6.88 -2.35
C LEU A 169 -5.92 -7.29 -3.74
N LEU A 170 -5.45 -6.65 -4.81
CA LEU A 170 -5.86 -6.94 -6.19
C LEU A 170 -5.16 -8.15 -6.80
N VAL A 171 -3.95 -8.47 -6.33
CA VAL A 171 -3.10 -9.48 -6.99
C VAL A 171 -2.71 -10.61 -6.05
N ASP A 172 -2.37 -11.75 -6.65
CA ASP A 172 -2.14 -12.96 -5.86
C ASP A 172 -0.78 -13.02 -5.18
N ASP A 173 0.25 -12.50 -5.85
CA ASP A 173 1.64 -12.47 -5.40
C ASP A 173 1.91 -11.29 -4.45
N PRO A 174 2.85 -11.41 -3.48
CA PRO A 174 3.29 -10.27 -2.68
C PRO A 174 3.98 -9.21 -3.55
N VAL A 175 3.62 -7.95 -3.34
CA VAL A 175 4.15 -6.80 -4.07
C VAL A 175 4.95 -5.86 -3.17
N MET A 176 5.72 -4.95 -3.77
CA MET A 176 6.32 -3.80 -3.07
C MET A 176 5.81 -2.49 -3.65
N ALA A 177 5.91 -1.42 -2.87
CA ALA A 177 5.71 -0.06 -3.34
C ALA A 177 6.97 0.76 -3.14
N LEU A 178 7.20 1.73 -4.02
CA LEU A 178 8.29 2.68 -3.94
C LEU A 178 7.72 4.10 -4.04
N LEU A 179 8.03 4.94 -3.06
CA LEU A 179 7.82 6.39 -3.13
C LEU A 179 9.17 7.06 -3.33
N THR A 180 9.32 7.90 -4.36
CA THR A 180 10.62 8.47 -4.68
C THR A 180 10.57 9.82 -5.38
N ASP A 181 11.63 10.62 -5.18
CA ASP A 181 11.95 11.79 -5.99
C ASP A 181 12.95 11.51 -7.12
N LEU A 182 13.34 10.24 -7.25
CA LEU A 182 14.37 9.71 -8.16
C LEU A 182 15.76 10.33 -7.96
N LYS A 183 15.97 11.00 -6.82
CA LYS A 183 17.19 11.72 -6.48
C LYS A 183 17.74 11.25 -5.13
N GLY A 184 17.13 11.68 -4.03
CA GLY A 184 17.64 11.46 -2.67
C GLY A 184 16.69 10.71 -1.76
N GLU A 185 15.44 10.54 -2.17
CA GLU A 185 14.40 9.87 -1.38
C GLU A 185 13.93 8.63 -2.12
N TRP A 186 14.19 7.46 -1.55
CA TRP A 186 13.72 6.16 -2.07
C TRP A 186 13.15 5.36 -0.91
N LEU A 187 11.84 5.47 -0.71
CA LEU A 187 11.11 4.80 0.36
C LEU A 187 10.43 3.54 -0.17
N PHE A 188 10.96 2.39 0.23
CA PHE A 188 10.39 1.08 -0.09
C PHE A 188 9.38 0.68 0.97
N PHE A 189 8.27 0.07 0.56
CA PHE A 189 7.20 -0.42 1.43
C PHE A 189 6.81 -1.84 1.04
N TRP A 190 6.52 -2.67 2.04
CA TRP A 190 6.00 -4.02 1.83
C TRP A 190 5.23 -4.53 3.04
N VAL A 191 4.28 -5.43 2.80
CA VAL A 191 3.59 -6.16 3.86
C VAL A 191 4.53 -7.24 4.36
N ALA A 192 4.94 -7.16 5.63
CA ALA A 192 6.02 -7.97 6.17
C ALA A 192 5.53 -9.23 6.88
N GLU A 193 4.66 -9.04 7.87
CA GLU A 193 4.24 -10.10 8.77
C GLU A 193 2.91 -9.77 9.47
N LYS A 194 2.40 -10.74 10.22
CA LYS A 194 1.25 -10.58 11.12
C LYS A 194 1.74 -10.76 12.55
N VAL A 195 1.49 -9.78 13.41
CA VAL A 195 1.85 -9.84 14.83
C VAL A 195 0.65 -9.48 15.69
N ASN A 196 0.27 -10.37 16.60
CA ASN A 196 -0.88 -10.19 17.49
C ASN A 196 -2.18 -9.81 16.77
N ASN A 197 -2.47 -10.48 15.65
CA ASN A 197 -3.58 -10.22 14.73
C ASN A 197 -3.55 -8.92 13.93
N SER A 198 -2.59 -8.03 14.17
CA SER A 198 -2.36 -6.84 13.37
C SER A 198 -1.39 -7.12 12.22
N ALA A 199 -1.70 -6.60 11.04
CA ALA A 199 -0.78 -6.66 9.91
C ALA A 199 0.35 -5.63 10.10
N ARG A 200 1.57 -5.99 9.72
CA ARG A 200 2.71 -5.07 9.70
C ARG A 200 3.12 -4.74 8.28
N ILE A 201 3.16 -3.45 7.98
CA ILE A 201 3.84 -2.92 6.81
C ILE A 201 5.19 -2.37 7.28
N HIS A 202 6.26 -2.84 6.66
CA HIS A 202 7.58 -2.26 6.87
C HIS A 202 7.86 -1.22 5.79
N LYS A 203 8.65 -0.21 6.16
CA LYS A 203 9.22 0.73 5.22
C LYS A 203 10.68 1.03 5.49
N ALA A 204 11.44 1.29 4.43
CA ALA A 204 12.88 1.52 4.50
C ALA A 204 13.30 2.64 3.55
N ALA A 205 14.25 3.47 3.98
CA ALA A 205 14.78 4.56 3.17
C ALA A 205 16.17 4.23 2.62
N ILE A 206 16.36 4.52 1.33
CA ILE A 206 17.65 4.54 0.66
C ILE A 206 17.83 5.93 0.04
N ASN A 207 19.03 6.48 0.14
CA ASN A 207 19.32 7.86 -0.27
C ASN A 207 20.23 7.98 -1.49
N LYS A 208 20.61 6.84 -2.09
CA LYS A 208 21.39 6.81 -3.33
C LYS A 208 20.64 6.06 -4.43
N PRO A 209 20.48 6.66 -5.63
CA PRO A 209 19.82 6.00 -6.76
C PRO A 209 20.44 4.65 -7.12
N GLY A 210 21.77 4.56 -7.16
CA GLY A 210 22.46 3.31 -7.50
C GLY A 210 22.09 2.16 -6.57
N GLU A 211 22.12 2.41 -5.26
CA GLU A 211 21.72 1.43 -4.23
C GLU A 211 20.23 1.06 -4.34
N ALA A 212 19.35 2.04 -4.57
CA ALA A 212 17.93 1.79 -4.73
C ALA A 212 17.63 0.94 -5.98
N PHE A 213 18.34 1.17 -7.08
CA PHE A 213 18.21 0.34 -8.28
C PHE A 213 18.76 -1.08 -8.10
N GLU A 214 19.80 -1.29 -7.27
CA GLU A 214 20.23 -2.65 -6.92
C GLU A 214 19.13 -3.40 -6.16
N VAL A 215 18.42 -2.73 -5.24
CA VAL A 215 17.26 -3.32 -4.56
C VAL A 215 16.18 -3.74 -5.55
N ILE A 216 15.85 -2.86 -6.49
CA ILE A 216 14.84 -3.17 -7.52
C ILE A 216 15.30 -4.35 -8.37
N ARG A 217 16.56 -4.38 -8.85
CA ARG A 217 17.09 -5.51 -9.61
C ARG A 217 17.00 -6.81 -8.82
N ALA A 218 17.45 -6.82 -7.57
CA ALA A 218 17.42 -8.00 -6.71
C ALA A 218 15.99 -8.49 -6.46
N LEU A 219 15.03 -7.58 -6.29
CA LEU A 219 13.60 -7.90 -6.13
C LEU A 219 13.03 -8.59 -7.38
N LEU A 220 13.33 -8.08 -8.57
CA LEU A 220 12.76 -8.58 -9.83
C LEU A 220 13.31 -9.95 -10.25
N VAL A 221 14.48 -10.34 -9.75
CA VAL A 221 15.09 -11.65 -10.05
C VAL A 221 14.54 -12.77 -9.16
N GLN A 222 13.88 -12.44 -8.05
CA GLN A 222 13.36 -13.44 -7.12
C GLN A 222 12.31 -14.33 -7.78
N PRO A 223 12.35 -15.66 -7.52
CA PRO A 223 11.29 -16.55 -7.96
C PRO A 223 9.95 -16.18 -7.28
N PRO A 224 8.81 -16.61 -7.87
CA PRO A 224 7.53 -16.54 -7.19
C PRO A 224 7.63 -17.20 -5.81
N THR A 225 7.11 -16.54 -4.77
CA THR A 225 7.13 -17.11 -3.43
C THR A 225 6.13 -18.26 -3.38
N ASP A 226 6.61 -19.51 -3.35
CA ASP A 226 5.72 -20.63 -3.07
C ASP A 226 5.18 -20.48 -1.65
N ASP A 227 3.87 -20.66 -1.51
CA ASP A 227 3.04 -20.29 -0.36
C ASP A 227 3.36 -21.07 0.94
N THR A 228 4.42 -21.88 0.92
CA THR A 228 4.75 -22.89 1.94
C THR A 228 6.03 -22.62 2.73
N ASP A 229 6.90 -21.69 2.33
CA ASP A 229 8.05 -21.31 3.16
C ASP A 229 8.24 -19.79 3.21
N ALA A 230 8.08 -19.25 4.41
CA ALA A 230 8.33 -17.85 4.77
C ALA A 230 9.84 -17.52 4.79
N THR A 231 10.61 -18.02 3.83
CA THR A 231 12.00 -17.64 3.63
C THR A 231 12.03 -16.24 3.04
N GLY A 232 12.54 -15.28 3.81
CA GLY A 232 12.69 -13.91 3.34
C GLY A 232 13.62 -13.84 2.13
N ILE A 233 13.44 -12.82 1.30
CA ILE A 233 14.30 -12.58 0.14
C ILE A 233 15.51 -11.75 0.55
N GLU A 234 16.69 -12.12 0.06
CA GLU A 234 17.88 -11.32 0.26
C GLU A 234 17.82 -10.09 -0.66
N LEU A 235 17.76 -8.92 -0.05
CA LEU A 235 17.78 -7.64 -0.76
C LEU A 235 19.00 -6.82 -0.30
N PRO A 236 19.71 -6.19 -1.24
CA PRO A 236 20.83 -5.33 -0.89
C PRO A 236 20.36 -4.17 -0.01
N CYS A 237 21.24 -3.65 0.84
CA CYS A 237 20.92 -2.58 1.79
C CYS A 237 19.94 -2.96 2.91
N PHE A 238 19.54 -4.23 3.05
CA PHE A 238 18.74 -4.72 4.19
C PHE A 238 19.60 -5.59 5.10
N GLN A 239 19.51 -5.39 6.42
CA GLN A 239 20.31 -6.12 7.41
C GLN A 239 19.94 -7.61 7.49
N SER A 240 18.72 -7.96 7.10
CA SER A 240 18.18 -9.30 7.23
C SER A 240 17.24 -9.59 6.06
N PRO A 241 17.05 -10.87 5.69
CA PRO A 241 16.16 -11.25 4.63
C PRO A 241 14.78 -10.61 4.79
N VAL A 242 14.29 -9.99 3.71
CA VAL A 242 13.03 -9.27 3.67
C VAL A 242 11.88 -10.26 3.53
N LYS A 243 11.14 -10.47 4.62
CA LYS A 243 9.91 -11.26 4.60
C LYS A 243 8.79 -10.46 3.93
N ARG A 244 8.04 -11.11 3.05
CA ARG A 244 6.86 -10.54 2.38
C ARG A 244 5.67 -11.46 2.59
N LEU A 245 4.57 -10.90 3.06
CA LEU A 245 3.33 -11.62 3.37
C LEU A 245 2.18 -10.98 2.58
N LYS A 246 1.23 -11.78 2.10
CA LYS A 246 -0.01 -11.23 1.53
C LYS A 246 -0.87 -10.58 2.61
N LEU A 247 -1.35 -9.36 2.35
CA LEU A 247 -2.19 -8.61 3.26
C LEU A 247 -3.47 -9.37 3.61
N ARG A 248 -4.11 -10.03 2.64
CA ARG A 248 -5.31 -10.86 2.90
C ARG A 248 -5.10 -11.98 3.93
N LYS A 249 -3.86 -12.47 4.08
CA LYS A 249 -3.48 -13.45 5.12
C LYS A 249 -3.17 -12.78 6.47
N ALA A 250 -2.70 -11.53 6.41
CA ALA A 250 -2.34 -10.74 7.57
C ALA A 250 -3.56 -10.09 8.25
N LEU A 251 -4.56 -9.68 7.47
CA LEU A 251 -5.78 -9.05 7.97
C LEU A 251 -6.50 -9.98 8.96
N PRO A 252 -7.18 -9.41 9.97
CA PRO A 252 -8.01 -10.19 10.88
C PRO A 252 -9.06 -10.96 10.08
N PRO A 253 -9.34 -12.23 10.45
CA PRO A 253 -10.30 -13.06 9.74
C PRO A 253 -11.66 -12.36 9.67
N ILE A 254 -12.37 -12.66 8.59
CA ILE A 254 -13.76 -12.27 8.39
C ILE A 254 -14.51 -12.67 9.66
N GLY A 255 -15.09 -11.69 10.35
CA GLY A 255 -16.11 -11.98 11.32
C GLY A 255 -17.31 -12.59 10.58
N GLU A 256 -17.30 -13.89 10.33
CA GLU A 256 -18.56 -14.64 10.30
C GLU A 256 -19.10 -14.59 11.72
N GLY A 257 -19.76 -13.49 12.10
CA GLY A 257 -20.55 -13.40 13.33
C GLY A 257 -19.94 -14.10 14.55
N GLY A 258 -18.62 -14.07 14.70
CA GLY A 258 -17.95 -14.68 15.84
C GLY A 258 -18.31 -13.82 17.03
N GLU A 259 -18.80 -14.44 18.09
CA GLU A 259 -19.46 -13.79 19.24
C GLU A 259 -18.71 -12.55 19.78
N SER A 260 -17.39 -12.42 19.55
CA SER A 260 -16.58 -11.26 19.92
C SER A 260 -16.65 -10.03 18.99
N SER A 261 -16.91 -10.18 17.68
CA SER A 261 -17.02 -9.04 16.74
C SER A 261 -18.32 -8.28 16.93
N GLY A 262 -19.42 -9.00 17.16
CA GLY A 262 -20.72 -8.40 17.44
C GLY A 262 -20.75 -7.63 18.76
N ILE A 263 -19.87 -7.94 19.71
CA ILE A 263 -19.82 -7.25 21.01
C ILE A 263 -19.23 -5.86 20.88
N ARG A 264 -18.11 -5.73 20.16
CA ARG A 264 -17.48 -4.44 19.94
C ARG A 264 -18.42 -3.50 19.20
N GLU A 265 -19.04 -3.98 18.11
CA GLU A 265 -20.03 -3.22 17.36
C GLU A 265 -21.29 -2.89 18.19
N SER A 266 -21.75 -3.80 19.04
CA SER A 266 -22.87 -3.55 19.97
C SER A 266 -22.53 -2.47 21.01
N ILE A 267 -21.30 -2.45 21.53
CA ILE A 267 -20.83 -1.43 22.48
C ILE A 267 -20.70 -0.07 21.80
N GLU A 268 -20.06 -0.02 20.63
CA GLU A 268 -19.88 1.22 19.85
C GLU A 268 -21.25 1.81 19.47
N ARG A 269 -22.18 0.99 18.99
CA ARG A 269 -23.55 1.41 18.65
C ARG A 269 -24.33 1.94 19.87
N TYR A 270 -24.15 1.34 21.05
CA TYR A 270 -24.77 1.85 22.27
C TYR A 270 -24.29 3.27 22.59
N TYR A 271 -22.97 3.51 22.53
CA TYR A 271 -22.42 4.84 22.80
C TYR A 271 -22.83 5.88 21.75
N ASP A 272 -22.92 5.51 20.48
CA ASP A 272 -23.41 6.40 19.42
C ASP A 272 -24.86 6.83 19.66
N ILE A 273 -25.74 5.89 20.01
CA ILE A 273 -27.14 6.19 20.31
C ILE A 273 -27.26 7.01 21.60
N ALA A 274 -26.52 6.63 22.65
CA ALA A 274 -26.52 7.34 23.93
C ALA A 274 -26.03 8.79 23.80
N SER A 275 -25.10 9.05 22.89
CA SER A 275 -24.61 10.39 22.55
C SER A 275 -25.70 11.27 21.93
N CYS A 276 -26.59 10.70 21.10
CA CYS A 276 -27.64 11.45 20.42
C CYS A 276 -28.95 11.56 21.23
N LEU A 277 -29.32 10.50 21.95
CA LEU A 277 -30.65 10.36 22.56
C LEU A 277 -30.61 10.24 24.09
N GLY A 278 -29.42 10.24 24.69
CA GLY A 278 -29.23 9.93 26.10
C GLY A 278 -29.17 8.42 26.37
N PRO A 279 -28.65 8.00 27.53
CA PRO A 279 -28.42 6.59 27.84
C PRO A 279 -29.73 5.80 27.98
N ASP A 280 -29.83 4.71 27.24
CA ASP A 280 -30.94 3.74 27.34
C ASP A 280 -30.52 2.56 28.23
N LEU A 281 -31.25 2.36 29.33
CA LEU A 281 -30.95 1.33 30.33
C LEU A 281 -31.19 -0.10 29.82
N ASP A 282 -32.15 -0.30 28.91
CA ASP A 282 -32.48 -1.62 28.39
C ASP A 282 -31.49 -2.04 27.30
N MET A 283 -31.06 -1.09 26.45
CA MET A 283 -29.94 -1.32 25.53
C MET A 283 -28.64 -1.58 26.29
N ALA A 284 -28.31 -0.77 27.31
CA ALA A 284 -27.12 -0.98 28.13
C ALA A 284 -27.10 -2.39 28.74
N ARG A 285 -28.26 -2.85 29.24
CA ARG A 285 -28.43 -4.18 29.82
C ARG A 285 -28.32 -5.29 28.77
N ALA A 286 -28.84 -5.07 27.56
CA ALA A 286 -28.71 -6.02 26.46
C ALA A 286 -27.26 -6.19 26.01
N VAL A 287 -26.52 -5.08 25.86
CA VAL A 287 -25.08 -5.10 25.53
C VAL A 287 -24.28 -5.77 26.65
N ALA A 288 -24.55 -5.43 27.92
CA ALA A 288 -23.89 -6.08 29.05
C ALA A 288 -24.13 -7.59 29.08
N ARG A 289 -25.35 -8.07 28.82
CA ARG A 289 -25.66 -9.50 28.73
C ARG A 289 -24.92 -10.19 27.58
N GLN A 290 -24.80 -9.52 26.45
CA GLN A 290 -24.04 -10.02 25.30
C GLN A 290 -22.55 -10.15 25.64
N VAL A 291 -21.98 -9.16 26.33
CA VAL A 291 -20.59 -9.20 26.84
C VAL A 291 -20.40 -10.34 27.83
N THR A 292 -21.26 -10.47 28.85
CA THR A 292 -21.13 -11.50 29.89
C THR A 292 -21.19 -12.91 29.33
N ARG A 293 -22.06 -13.16 28.34
CA ARG A 293 -22.20 -14.48 27.69
C ARG A 293 -20.98 -14.90 26.89
N SER A 294 -20.18 -13.94 26.41
CA SER A 294 -18.93 -14.23 25.68
C SER A 294 -17.72 -14.50 26.57
N ILE A 295 -17.84 -14.30 27.89
CA ILE A 295 -16.78 -14.60 28.85
C ILE A 295 -16.95 -16.06 29.30
N PRO A 296 -16.03 -16.99 28.96
CA PRO A 296 -16.23 -18.43 29.17
C PRO A 296 -16.46 -18.85 30.63
N THR A 297 -15.98 -18.06 31.59
CA THR A 297 -16.16 -18.30 33.03
C THR A 297 -17.50 -17.80 33.58
N LEU A 298 -18.21 -16.94 32.84
CA LEU A 298 -19.47 -16.29 33.27
C LEU A 298 -20.69 -16.78 32.47
N SER A 299 -20.49 -17.53 31.40
CA SER A 299 -21.56 -18.11 30.57
C SER A 299 -22.48 -19.06 31.35
N TYR A 300 -21.99 -19.68 32.44
CA TYR A 300 -22.76 -20.58 33.30
C TYR A 300 -23.73 -19.88 34.25
N PHE A 301 -23.69 -18.54 34.35
CA PHE A 301 -24.47 -17.75 35.33
C PHE A 301 -25.38 -16.68 34.69
N SER A 302 -25.60 -16.70 33.37
CA SER A 302 -26.28 -15.64 32.58
C SER A 302 -27.48 -16.11 31.74
#